data_AF-A0A6M2DMG1-F1
#
_entry.id   AF-A0A6M2DMG1-F1
#
_cell.length_a   1.000
_cell.length_b   1.000
_cell.length_c   1.000
_cell.angle_alpha   90.00
_cell.angle_beta   90.00
_cell.angle_gamma   90.00
#
_symmetry.space_group_name_H-M   'P 1'
#
loop_
_entity.id
_entity.type
_entity.pdbx_description
1 polymer ?
#
loop_
_entity_poly.entity_id
_entity_poly.type
_entity_poly.pdbx_seq_one_letter_code
_entity_poly.pdbx_strand_id
1 'polypeptide(L)'
;MKNNQKNENGSTKGYIFLEYSNAEEAKAAVNFANNYKLDKAHTLQVNLFTDFEKYANIPEEWEPPTPLPYKVQTDLHSFLLDNDAYDQFSVVCSSEMGMQVQIWQNSQPDPTELENRNNFTDEYVKWSPLGTYLVTFHKPGVGLWGGPNFTRIARFPHPGARFIDFSPCENYLVTYSGMMDEPKIIIWDIRTGQEMRSFLPEGPRVWPIFRWSKDDKYLARMGNDILSIYETPSFGLLDKKSVKVPGIRDFQWSPTDNVLAYWVAEDKNVPARVTLLEIPNRTEIRAKNLFNVADCKIHWQKSGDYLCVKVDRYAKLRKEKNEVIGEVKYSGMYYNFEIFHMREKQIPVDSVEIKESIHAFAWEPIGSKFAIIHGEPAISSISFYEAKTGQAPTILRKFEKKPFTHMFWSPMGRFIVLVQLVDQLGQVGVGGALEFVDTHDFVIMNSTDHYQATDVEWDPTGRYITTGVSGWKVKHDTGYWIWTFQGRILKRVNLEKFRHFLWRPRPQTLLTAKEQSDIKKNLKKYSSQFESKDRMRMSKASKELIEKRAALMKQFNEFRLKKQTEWAEQRARRLELRNHVDTDSLESDSANVEEEVVEFLIKEETTIIE
;
A
#
# COMPACT_ATOMS: atom_id res chain seq x y z
N MET A 1 -17.72 57.73 16.41
CA MET A 1 -16.34 58.21 16.68
C MET A 1 -16.42 59.46 17.52
N LYS A 2 -16.14 59.38 18.83
CA LYS A 2 -15.97 60.57 19.67
C LYS A 2 -14.47 60.84 19.88
N ASN A 3 -14.07 62.06 19.57
CA ASN A 3 -12.79 62.72 19.87
C ASN A 3 -11.51 62.02 19.42
N ASN A 4 -10.96 62.48 18.28
CA ASN A 4 -9.51 62.44 18.08
C ASN A 4 -8.85 63.13 19.28
N GLN A 5 -8.23 62.36 20.16
CA GLN A 5 -7.44 62.89 21.26
C GLN A 5 -6.34 63.76 20.64
N LYS A 6 -6.37 65.05 20.93
CA LYS A 6 -5.34 66.01 20.51
C LYS A 6 -4.49 66.39 21.72
N ASN A 7 -3.19 66.54 21.51
CA ASN A 7 -2.27 67.13 22.48
C ASN A 7 -2.57 68.63 22.63
N GLU A 8 -2.00 69.28 23.66
CA GLU A 8 -2.14 70.73 23.91
C GLU A 8 -1.71 71.57 22.70
N ASN A 9 -0.85 71.03 21.83
CA ASN A 9 -0.38 71.64 20.58
C ASN A 9 -1.30 71.35 19.36
N GLY A 10 -2.47 70.73 19.54
CA GLY A 10 -3.44 70.48 18.46
C GLY A 10 -3.18 69.27 17.55
N SER A 11 -2.07 68.54 17.74
CA SER A 11 -1.74 67.30 17.00
C SER A 11 -2.40 66.05 17.60
N THR A 12 -2.67 65.02 16.78
CA THR A 12 -3.31 63.77 17.25
C THR A 12 -2.38 62.92 18.11
N LYS A 13 -2.91 62.29 19.16
CA LYS A 13 -2.15 61.46 20.11
C LYS A 13 -1.77 60.06 19.59
N GLY A 14 -2.10 59.75 18.34
CA GLY A 14 -1.81 58.44 17.72
C GLY A 14 -2.72 57.28 18.15
N TYR A 15 -3.74 57.53 18.99
CA TYR A 15 -4.75 56.54 19.36
C TYR A 15 -6.15 57.15 19.37
N ILE A 16 -7.17 56.30 19.23
CA ILE A 16 -8.59 56.65 19.29
C ILE A 16 -9.35 55.61 20.10
N PHE A 17 -10.45 56.02 20.72
CA PHE A 17 -11.40 55.10 21.33
C PHE A 17 -12.62 54.93 20.42
N LEU A 18 -12.98 53.67 20.17
CA LEU A 18 -14.15 53.31 19.39
C LEU A 18 -15.12 52.59 20.32
N GLU A 19 -16.27 53.21 20.53
CA GLU A 19 -17.38 52.63 21.28
C GLU A 19 -18.35 51.95 20.31
N TYR A 20 -18.72 50.71 20.62
CA TYR A 20 -19.76 49.97 19.91
C TYR A 20 -20.99 49.85 20.81
N SER A 21 -22.16 49.71 20.17
CA SER A 21 -23.44 49.50 20.87
C SER A 21 -23.46 48.21 21.69
N ASN A 22 -22.75 47.18 21.23
CA ASN A 22 -22.74 45.86 21.86
C ASN A 22 -21.30 45.34 22.09
N ALA A 23 -21.11 44.59 23.17
CA ALA A 23 -19.80 44.02 23.54
C ALA A 23 -19.30 42.97 22.53
N GLU A 24 -20.21 42.23 21.90
CA GLU A 24 -19.87 41.25 20.84
C GLU A 24 -19.35 41.95 19.57
N GLU A 25 -19.93 43.10 19.21
CA GLU A 25 -19.47 43.90 18.06
C GLU A 25 -18.08 44.48 18.29
N ALA A 26 -17.79 44.95 19.51
CA ALA A 26 -16.45 45.39 19.88
C ALA A 26 -15.42 44.26 19.78
N LYS A 27 -15.75 43.04 20.24
CA LYS A 27 -14.89 41.85 20.10
C LYS A 27 -14.67 41.48 18.64
N ALA A 28 -15.72 41.49 17.82
CA ALA A 28 -15.61 41.22 16.39
C ALA A 28 -14.74 42.25 15.67
N ALA A 29 -14.88 43.53 16.02
CA ALA A 29 -14.09 44.62 15.46
C ALA A 29 -12.60 44.49 15.79
N VAL A 30 -12.24 44.10 17.02
CA VAL A 30 -10.85 43.81 17.41
C VAL A 30 -10.27 42.68 16.56
N ASN A 31 -10.99 41.56 16.42
CA ASN A 31 -10.52 40.43 15.63
C ASN A 31 -10.32 40.76 14.14
N PHE A 32 -11.13 41.68 13.60
CA PHE A 32 -11.07 42.05 12.19
C PHE A 32 -10.04 43.15 11.91
N ALA A 33 -9.92 44.15 12.79
CA ALA A 33 -9.13 45.36 12.52
C ALA A 33 -7.72 45.34 13.13
N ASN A 34 -7.42 44.39 14.04
CA ASN A 34 -6.09 44.28 14.61
C ASN A 34 -5.06 43.83 13.54
N ASN A 35 -3.88 44.46 13.53
CA ASN A 35 -2.84 44.34 12.49
C ASN A 35 -3.26 44.79 11.07
N TYR A 36 -4.33 45.57 10.95
CA TYR A 36 -4.73 46.11 9.65
C TYR A 36 -3.81 47.27 9.24
N LYS A 37 -3.17 47.18 8.07
CA LYS A 37 -2.32 48.25 7.54
C LYS A 37 -3.17 49.34 6.90
N LEU A 38 -3.08 50.57 7.42
CA LEU A 38 -3.74 51.74 6.84
C LEU A 38 -2.92 52.31 5.68
N ASP A 39 -1.62 52.41 5.86
CA ASP A 39 -0.66 52.85 4.84
C ASP A 39 0.71 52.17 5.05
N LYS A 40 1.76 52.66 4.37
CA LYS A 40 3.11 52.10 4.48
C LYS A 40 3.76 52.30 5.86
N ALA A 41 3.32 53.30 6.62
CA ALA A 41 3.92 53.70 7.90
C ALA A 41 3.05 53.31 9.12
N HIS A 42 1.74 53.10 8.95
CA HIS A 42 0.79 52.93 10.05
C HIS A 42 0.05 51.59 9.95
N THR A 43 0.19 50.78 11.00
CA THR A 43 -0.57 49.55 11.21
C THR A 43 -1.44 49.73 12.45
N LEU A 44 -2.74 49.48 12.33
CA LEU A 44 -3.68 49.53 13.44
C LEU A 44 -3.36 48.40 14.43
N GLN A 45 -3.19 48.79 15.69
CA GLN A 45 -3.18 47.88 16.83
C GLN A 45 -4.47 48.14 17.60
N VAL A 46 -5.32 47.12 17.68
CA VAL A 46 -6.66 47.25 18.28
C VAL A 46 -6.74 46.28 19.44
N ASN A 47 -7.02 46.81 20.63
CA ASN A 47 -7.20 46.04 21.87
C ASN A 47 -8.50 46.46 22.55
N LEU A 48 -9.06 45.60 23.39
CA LEU A 48 -10.20 45.98 24.22
C LEU A 48 -9.70 46.84 25.38
N PHE A 49 -10.50 47.81 25.80
CA PHE A 49 -10.16 48.62 26.98
C PHE A 49 -10.03 47.76 28.25
N THR A 50 -10.83 46.69 28.36
CA THR A 50 -10.78 45.70 29.45
C THR A 50 -9.52 44.84 29.45
N ASP A 51 -8.76 44.77 28.36
CA ASP A 51 -7.53 43.98 28.32
C ASP A 51 -6.46 44.55 29.25
N PHE A 52 -6.52 45.85 29.57
CA PHE A 52 -5.63 46.46 30.55
C PHE A 52 -5.73 45.78 31.93
N GLU A 53 -6.94 45.50 32.42
CA GLU A 53 -7.14 44.79 33.69
C GLU A 53 -6.68 43.33 33.60
N LYS A 54 -6.87 42.68 32.44
CA LYS A 54 -6.40 41.31 32.21
C LYS A 54 -4.88 41.21 32.28
N TYR A 55 -4.17 42.15 31.67
CA TYR A 55 -2.70 42.17 31.68
C TYR A 55 -2.13 42.69 33.00
N ALA A 56 -2.85 43.57 33.71
CA ALA A 56 -2.49 44.02 35.05
C ALA A 56 -2.63 42.91 36.10
N ASN A 57 -3.54 41.96 35.90
CA ASN A 57 -3.83 40.84 36.81
C ASN A 57 -3.24 39.50 36.33
N ILE A 58 -2.13 39.49 35.58
CA ILE A 58 -1.42 38.25 35.28
C ILE A 58 -0.73 37.77 36.59
N PRO A 59 -0.97 36.53 37.04
CA PRO A 59 -0.26 35.98 38.19
C PRO A 59 1.26 36.00 37.94
N GLU A 60 2.04 36.49 38.90
CA GLU A 60 3.51 36.50 38.79
C GLU A 60 4.10 35.08 38.77
N GLU A 61 3.38 34.11 39.34
CA GLU A 61 3.76 32.70 39.34
C GLU A 61 3.02 31.94 38.23
N TRP A 62 3.79 31.44 37.25
CA TRP A 62 3.28 30.54 36.23
C TRP A 62 3.11 29.13 36.83
N GLU A 63 1.86 28.69 36.95
CA GLU A 63 1.57 27.30 37.28
C GLU A 63 1.51 26.45 36.00
N PRO A 64 2.35 25.41 35.85
CA PRO A 64 2.23 24.50 34.72
C PRO A 64 0.84 23.85 34.72
N PRO A 65 0.16 23.78 33.57
CA PRO A 65 -1.13 23.10 33.49
C PRO A 65 -0.98 21.66 33.99
N THR A 66 -1.92 21.23 34.83
CA THR A 66 -1.89 19.87 35.37
C THR A 66 -1.88 18.85 34.22
N PRO A 67 -0.93 17.91 34.19
CA PRO A 67 -0.89 16.89 33.15
C PRO A 67 -2.21 16.12 33.18
N LEU A 68 -2.82 15.94 32.01
CA LEU A 68 -4.06 15.18 31.88
C LEU A 68 -3.87 13.79 32.49
N PRO A 69 -4.88 13.25 33.21
CA PRO A 69 -4.78 11.91 33.77
C PRO A 69 -4.52 10.90 32.65
N TYR A 70 -3.49 10.07 32.84
CA TYR A 70 -3.09 9.06 31.87
C TYR A 70 -4.25 8.09 31.62
N LYS A 71 -4.76 8.06 30.39
CA LYS A 71 -5.66 7.01 29.93
C LYS A 71 -4.80 5.85 29.44
N VAL A 72 -4.99 4.67 30.02
CA VAL A 72 -4.34 3.43 29.56
C VAL A 72 -4.69 3.27 28.08
N GLN A 73 -3.69 3.43 27.21
CA GLN A 73 -3.84 3.11 25.80
C GLN A 73 -3.96 1.60 25.68
N THR A 74 -4.94 1.14 24.89
CA THR A 74 -5.02 -0.26 24.49
C THR A 74 -3.70 -0.67 23.84
N ASP A 75 -3.23 -1.88 24.12
CA ASP A 75 -2.00 -2.39 23.52
C ASP A 75 -2.09 -2.36 21.99
N LEU A 76 -1.30 -1.49 21.36
CA LEU A 76 -1.27 -1.31 19.92
C LEU A 76 -0.55 -2.48 19.21
N HIS A 77 0.30 -3.19 19.96
CA HIS A 77 1.12 -4.30 19.46
C HIS A 77 0.55 -5.68 19.82
N SER A 78 -0.71 -5.73 20.26
CA SER A 78 -1.36 -6.98 20.70
C SER A 78 -1.30 -8.09 19.66
N PHE A 79 -1.32 -7.74 18.37
CA PHE A 79 -1.21 -8.69 17.25
C PHE A 79 0.15 -9.39 17.15
N LEU A 80 1.22 -8.80 17.70
CA LEU A 80 2.55 -9.41 17.75
C LEU A 80 2.69 -10.40 18.90
N LEU A 81 1.81 -10.33 19.90
CA LEU A 81 1.79 -11.21 21.07
C LEU A 81 1.01 -12.50 20.83
N ASP A 82 0.51 -12.73 19.60
CA ASP A 82 -0.14 -13.97 19.24
C ASP A 82 0.83 -15.15 19.35
N ASN A 83 0.50 -16.14 20.18
CA ASN A 83 1.36 -17.29 20.47
C ASN A 83 1.71 -18.11 19.22
N ASP A 84 0.86 -18.07 18.20
CA ASP A 84 1.01 -18.83 16.96
C ASP A 84 1.54 -17.97 15.80
N ALA A 85 1.82 -16.68 16.08
CA ALA A 85 2.32 -15.70 15.14
C ALA A 85 1.49 -15.64 13.84
N TYR A 86 0.16 -15.79 13.94
CA TYR A 86 -0.72 -15.69 12.78
C TYR A 86 -0.75 -14.26 12.25
N ASP A 87 -0.57 -14.15 10.94
CA ASP A 87 -0.61 -12.87 10.24
C ASP A 87 -2.06 -12.40 10.08
N GLN A 88 -2.25 -11.09 10.12
CA GLN A 88 -3.57 -10.48 9.95
C GLN A 88 -3.66 -9.84 8.57
N PHE A 89 -4.88 -9.72 8.05
CA PHE A 89 -5.13 -9.03 6.79
C PHE A 89 -6.48 -8.33 6.82
N SER A 90 -6.61 -7.31 5.97
CA SER A 90 -7.86 -6.59 5.75
C SER A 90 -8.42 -6.89 4.36
N VAL A 91 -9.73 -7.09 4.30
CA VAL A 91 -10.49 -7.24 3.06
C VAL A 91 -11.50 -6.11 2.99
N VAL A 92 -11.55 -5.40 1.87
CA VAL A 92 -12.57 -4.36 1.64
C VAL A 92 -13.51 -4.77 0.53
N CYS A 93 -14.81 -4.65 0.82
CA CYS A 93 -15.90 -4.93 -0.10
C CYS A 93 -16.77 -3.68 -0.26
N SER A 94 -17.29 -3.45 -1.47
CA SER A 94 -18.27 -2.40 -1.69
C SER A 94 -19.63 -2.83 -1.12
N SER A 95 -20.25 -1.97 -0.33
CA SER A 95 -21.64 -2.09 0.12
C SER A 95 -22.50 -0.99 -0.50
N GLU A 96 -23.82 -1.06 -0.34
CA GLU A 96 -24.77 -0.06 -0.86
C GLU A 96 -24.62 1.32 -0.19
N MET A 97 -24.19 1.34 1.07
CA MET A 97 -24.10 2.55 1.90
C MET A 97 -22.66 3.05 2.13
N GLY A 98 -21.66 2.42 1.53
CA GLY A 98 -20.24 2.69 1.79
C GLY A 98 -19.38 1.45 1.57
N MET A 99 -18.16 1.42 2.15
CA MET A 99 -17.31 0.22 2.08
C MET A 99 -17.34 -0.55 3.39
N GLN A 100 -17.55 -1.86 3.26
CA GLN A 100 -17.39 -2.81 4.36
C GLN A 100 -15.91 -3.19 4.47
N VAL A 101 -15.38 -3.13 5.69
CA VAL A 101 -14.00 -3.52 5.99
C VAL A 101 -14.05 -4.68 6.96
N GLN A 102 -13.41 -5.78 6.58
CA GLN A 102 -13.27 -6.98 7.38
C GLN A 102 -11.80 -7.16 7.73
N ILE A 103 -11.53 -7.51 8.98
CA ILE A 103 -10.18 -7.78 9.47
C ILE A 103 -10.15 -9.22 9.95
N TRP A 104 -9.21 -9.97 9.40
CA TRP A 104 -9.10 -11.40 9.59
C TRP A 104 -7.74 -11.74 10.19
N GLN A 105 -7.73 -12.76 11.04
CA GLN A 105 -6.53 -13.46 11.46
C GLN A 105 -6.39 -14.72 10.61
N ASN A 106 -5.24 -14.92 9.98
CA ASN A 106 -4.96 -16.09 9.13
C ASN A 106 -4.65 -17.35 9.97
N SER A 107 -5.55 -17.66 10.91
CA SER A 107 -5.50 -18.86 11.74
C SER A 107 -5.69 -20.12 10.91
N GLN A 108 -5.15 -21.24 11.41
CA GLN A 108 -5.37 -22.56 10.82
C GLN A 108 -6.38 -23.36 11.67
N PRO A 109 -7.28 -24.15 11.06
CA PRO A 109 -7.37 -24.45 9.62
C PRO A 109 -8.06 -23.36 8.80
N ASP A 110 -8.91 -22.55 9.42
CA ASP A 110 -9.66 -21.48 8.77
C ASP A 110 -9.34 -20.12 9.41
N PRO A 111 -9.26 -19.05 8.60
CA PRO A 111 -9.14 -17.69 9.11
C PRO A 111 -10.29 -17.31 10.05
N THR A 112 -9.95 -16.62 11.13
CA THR A 112 -10.90 -16.11 12.12
C THR A 112 -11.21 -14.65 11.82
N GLU A 113 -12.51 -14.30 11.74
CA GLU A 113 -12.94 -12.90 11.62
C GLU A 113 -12.73 -12.20 12.97
N LEU A 114 -11.93 -11.14 12.99
CA LEU A 114 -11.68 -10.35 14.20
C LEU A 114 -12.67 -9.19 14.31
N GLU A 115 -12.84 -8.44 13.22
CA GLU A 115 -13.71 -7.27 13.15
C GLU A 115 -14.35 -7.19 11.77
N ASN A 116 -15.62 -6.80 11.74
CA ASN A 116 -16.37 -6.59 10.51
C ASN A 116 -17.25 -5.36 10.67
N ARG A 117 -16.94 -4.31 9.91
CA ARG A 117 -17.61 -3.01 10.02
C ARG A 117 -18.14 -2.56 8.67
N ASN A 118 -19.45 -2.35 8.61
CA ASN A 118 -20.11 -1.74 7.47
C ASN A 118 -19.88 -0.22 7.48
N ASN A 119 -19.69 0.36 6.29
CA ASN A 119 -19.44 1.79 6.08
C ASN A 119 -18.28 2.33 6.93
N PHE A 120 -17.21 1.53 7.06
CA PHE A 120 -16.06 1.89 7.88
C PHE A 120 -15.13 2.90 7.19
N THR A 121 -15.15 2.95 5.86
CA THR A 121 -14.41 3.91 5.04
C THR A 121 -15.25 4.29 3.82
N ASP A 122 -15.03 5.49 3.28
CA ASP A 122 -15.70 5.98 2.09
C ASP A 122 -14.99 5.51 0.79
N GLU A 123 -13.66 5.34 0.82
CA GLU A 123 -12.85 5.06 -0.39
C GLU A 123 -12.00 3.79 -0.31
N TYR A 124 -11.04 3.68 0.60
CA TYR A 124 -10.21 2.48 0.77
C TYR A 124 -9.63 2.45 2.18
N VAL A 125 -8.84 1.43 2.51
CA VAL A 125 -8.06 1.40 3.77
C VAL A 125 -6.57 1.26 3.47
N LYS A 126 -5.72 1.73 4.38
CA LYS A 126 -4.28 1.55 4.29
C LYS A 126 -3.71 1.27 5.67
N TRP A 127 -2.84 0.27 5.76
CA TRP A 127 -2.08 0.03 6.98
C TRP A 127 -0.91 1.01 7.09
N SER A 128 -0.54 1.35 8.32
CA SER A 128 0.71 2.03 8.60
C SER A 128 1.91 1.10 8.35
N PRO A 129 3.13 1.64 8.09
CA PRO A 129 4.30 0.84 7.69
C PRO A 129 4.69 -0.31 8.63
N LEU A 130 4.46 -0.16 9.94
CA LEU A 130 4.73 -1.19 10.95
C LEU A 130 3.47 -2.00 11.30
N GLY A 131 2.33 -1.68 10.69
CA GLY A 131 1.04 -2.32 10.91
C GLY A 131 0.37 -1.95 12.23
N THR A 132 0.89 -0.98 12.99
CA THR A 132 0.32 -0.54 14.27
C THR A 132 -1.08 0.06 14.10
N TYR A 133 -1.28 0.79 13.00
CA TYR A 133 -2.51 1.52 12.72
C TYR A 133 -3.15 1.11 11.40
N LEU A 134 -4.48 1.17 11.38
CA LEU A 134 -5.30 1.10 10.18
C LEU A 134 -5.89 2.47 9.89
N VAL A 135 -5.82 2.92 8.65
CA VAL A 135 -6.37 4.21 8.23
C VAL A 135 -7.63 4.05 7.42
N THR A 136 -8.64 4.85 7.75
CA THR A 136 -9.88 5.00 7.00
C THR A 136 -10.01 6.43 6.45
N PHE A 137 -10.66 6.54 5.30
CA PHE A 137 -10.88 7.79 4.59
C PHE A 137 -12.33 8.20 4.72
N HIS A 138 -12.57 9.44 5.13
CA HIS A 138 -13.90 10.00 5.22
C HIS A 138 -13.93 11.40 4.61
N LYS A 139 -15.09 11.84 4.12
CA LYS A 139 -15.28 13.22 3.62
C LYS A 139 -14.68 14.33 4.51
N PRO A 140 -14.90 14.34 5.85
CA PRO A 140 -14.34 15.39 6.71
C PRO A 140 -12.85 15.20 7.06
N GLY A 141 -12.24 14.07 6.72
CA GLY A 141 -10.85 13.80 7.05
C GLY A 141 -10.53 12.32 7.26
N VAL A 142 -9.36 12.07 7.84
CA VAL A 142 -8.79 10.73 7.96
C VAL A 142 -8.91 10.21 9.39
N GLY A 143 -9.31 8.95 9.55
CA GLY A 143 -9.41 8.26 10.83
C GLY A 143 -8.26 7.28 11.03
N LEU A 144 -7.64 7.28 12.22
CA LEU A 144 -6.59 6.35 12.61
C LEU A 144 -7.13 5.38 13.68
N TRP A 145 -7.01 4.09 13.44
CA TRP A 145 -7.56 3.03 14.28
C TRP A 145 -6.46 2.07 14.71
N GLY A 146 -6.55 1.52 15.92
CA GLY A 146 -5.54 0.62 16.47
C GLY A 146 -6.03 -0.20 17.66
N GLY A 147 -5.13 -1.04 18.16
CA GLY A 147 -5.42 -2.00 19.22
C GLY A 147 -6.21 -3.23 18.74
N PRO A 148 -6.55 -4.15 19.65
CA PRO A 148 -7.19 -5.43 19.32
C PRO A 148 -8.58 -5.27 18.70
N ASN A 149 -9.36 -4.30 19.18
CA ASN A 149 -10.74 -4.04 18.72
C ASN A 149 -10.83 -2.87 17.73
N PHE A 150 -9.71 -2.46 17.13
CA PHE A 150 -9.65 -1.35 16.18
C PHE A 150 -10.42 -0.12 16.67
N THR A 151 -10.04 0.38 17.84
CA THR A 151 -10.63 1.60 18.42
C THR A 151 -10.00 2.83 17.80
N ARG A 152 -10.75 3.93 17.72
CA ARG A 152 -10.24 5.17 17.09
C ARG A 152 -9.20 5.81 18.00
N ILE A 153 -7.96 5.91 17.52
CA ILE A 153 -6.83 6.52 18.22
C ILE A 153 -6.78 8.01 17.95
N ALA A 154 -6.84 8.39 16.67
CA ALA A 154 -6.74 9.78 16.24
C ALA A 154 -7.69 10.08 15.07
N ARG A 155 -7.99 11.37 14.88
CA ARG A 155 -8.72 11.88 13.73
C ARG A 155 -8.01 13.11 13.23
N PHE A 156 -7.71 13.14 11.94
CA PHE A 156 -7.02 14.24 11.28
C PHE A 156 -8.02 15.00 10.38
N PRO A 157 -8.46 16.20 10.77
CA PRO A 157 -9.45 16.97 10.02
C PRO A 157 -8.81 17.57 8.76
N HIS A 158 -8.83 16.82 7.66
CA HIS A 158 -8.43 17.29 6.34
C HIS A 158 -9.52 16.94 5.32
N PRO A 159 -10.48 17.85 5.09
CA PRO A 159 -11.57 17.62 4.14
C PRO A 159 -11.05 17.23 2.75
N GLY A 160 -11.64 16.18 2.16
CA GLY A 160 -11.27 15.70 0.83
C GLY A 160 -9.88 15.06 0.71
N ALA A 161 -9.22 14.71 1.82
CA ALA A 161 -7.99 13.93 1.79
C ALA A 161 -8.22 12.57 1.08
N ARG A 162 -7.42 12.31 0.04
CA ARG A 162 -7.48 11.06 -0.75
C ARG A 162 -6.18 10.26 -0.71
N PHE A 163 -5.08 10.94 -0.46
CA PHE A 163 -3.77 10.32 -0.40
C PHE A 163 -3.18 10.51 0.98
N ILE A 164 -2.58 9.44 1.50
CA ILE A 164 -1.85 9.46 2.75
C ILE A 164 -0.50 8.75 2.61
N ASP A 165 0.45 9.22 3.39
CA ASP A 165 1.73 8.56 3.56
C ASP A 165 2.22 8.70 4.99
N PHE A 166 2.86 7.65 5.48
CA PHE A 166 3.38 7.62 6.84
C PHE A 166 4.88 7.80 6.81
N SER A 167 5.41 8.39 7.87
CA SER A 167 6.83 8.26 8.13
C SER A 167 7.18 6.79 8.44
N PRO A 168 8.33 6.27 8.00
CA PRO A 168 8.75 4.88 8.22
C PRO A 168 8.65 4.37 9.66
N CYS A 169 8.88 5.23 10.65
CA CYS A 169 8.77 4.90 12.09
C CYS A 169 7.42 5.32 12.72
N GLU A 170 6.41 5.67 11.92
CA GLU A 170 5.03 5.98 12.38
C GLU A 170 4.90 7.16 13.36
N ASN A 171 5.83 8.11 13.31
CA ASN A 171 5.75 9.35 14.10
C ASN A 171 4.86 10.40 13.43
N TYR A 172 4.83 10.43 12.09
CA TYR A 172 4.13 11.46 11.32
C TYR A 172 3.24 10.87 10.23
N LEU A 173 2.15 11.58 9.95
CA LEU A 173 1.23 11.29 8.86
C LEU A 173 1.18 12.48 7.90
N VAL A 174 1.31 12.23 6.61
CA VAL A 174 1.13 13.21 5.54
C VAL A 174 -0.21 12.94 4.87
N THR A 175 -1.04 13.96 4.73
CA THR A 175 -2.32 13.86 4.02
C THR A 175 -2.40 14.87 2.88
N TYR A 176 -2.99 14.47 1.75
CA TYR A 176 -3.12 15.30 0.55
C TYR A 176 -4.52 15.20 -0.06
N SER A 177 -5.13 16.37 -0.29
CA SER A 177 -6.51 16.49 -0.80
C SER A 177 -6.64 16.37 -2.32
N GLY A 178 -5.59 16.67 -3.09
CA GLY A 178 -5.50 16.39 -4.53
C GLY A 178 -6.41 17.20 -5.46
N MET A 179 -7.73 17.21 -5.21
CA MET A 179 -8.78 17.67 -6.13
C MET A 179 -9.64 18.83 -5.61
N MET A 180 -9.24 19.48 -4.52
CA MET A 180 -9.91 20.71 -4.06
C MET A 180 -9.39 21.93 -4.83
N ASP A 181 -10.18 23.01 -4.85
CA ASP A 181 -9.80 24.31 -5.45
C ASP A 181 -8.48 24.84 -4.85
N GLU A 182 -8.26 24.57 -3.56
CA GLU A 182 -6.98 24.76 -2.88
C GLU A 182 -6.42 23.43 -2.36
N PRO A 183 -5.66 22.68 -3.18
CA PRO A 183 -5.06 21.44 -2.72
C PRO A 183 -4.00 21.77 -1.67
N LYS A 184 -4.04 21.08 -0.53
CA LYS A 184 -3.12 21.28 0.60
C LYS A 184 -2.49 19.95 0.95
N ILE A 185 -1.23 20.01 1.36
CA ILE A 185 -0.52 18.88 1.94
C ILE A 185 -0.29 19.22 3.40
N ILE A 186 -0.80 18.39 4.31
CA ILE A 186 -0.71 18.64 5.75
C ILE A 186 0.07 17.51 6.39
N ILE A 187 1.05 17.88 7.23
CA ILE A 187 1.84 16.97 8.04
C ILE A 187 1.33 17.03 9.47
N TRP A 188 0.99 15.86 10.00
CA TRP A 188 0.43 15.67 11.33
C TRP A 188 1.42 14.88 12.18
N ASP A 189 1.53 15.25 13.45
CA ASP A 189 2.13 14.39 14.46
C ASP A 189 1.08 13.38 14.93
N ILE A 190 1.39 12.09 14.82
CA ILE A 190 0.45 11.00 15.12
C ILE A 190 0.15 10.93 16.62
N ARG A 191 1.14 11.22 17.47
CA ARG A 191 1.01 11.10 18.92
C ARG A 191 0.17 12.24 19.50
N THR A 192 0.41 13.47 19.04
CA THR A 192 -0.31 14.65 19.54
C THR A 192 -1.59 14.96 18.77
N GLY A 193 -1.72 14.46 17.53
CA GLY A 193 -2.83 14.78 16.64
C GLY A 193 -2.75 16.19 16.04
N GLN A 194 -1.67 16.93 16.29
CA GLN A 194 -1.54 18.34 15.89
C GLN A 194 -1.02 18.46 14.45
N GLU A 195 -1.49 19.50 13.76
CA GLU A 195 -0.89 19.94 12.51
C GLU A 195 0.49 20.53 12.80
N MET A 196 1.53 19.88 12.28
CA MET A 196 2.91 20.35 12.43
C MET A 196 3.23 21.40 11.37
N ARG A 197 2.82 21.13 10.13
CA ARG A 197 3.05 22.04 9.00
C ARG A 197 2.12 21.74 7.83
N SER A 198 1.69 22.78 7.14
CA SER A 198 1.01 22.70 5.85
C SER A 198 1.86 23.26 4.72
N PHE A 199 1.71 22.66 3.54
CA PHE A 199 2.40 23.03 2.32
C PHE A 199 1.40 23.12 1.18
N LEU A 200 1.67 24.05 0.25
CA LEU A 200 1.03 24.06 -1.06
C LEU A 200 1.75 23.04 -1.97
N PRO A 201 1.02 22.32 -2.82
CA PRO A 201 1.62 21.43 -3.80
C PRO A 201 2.39 22.26 -4.82
N GLU A 202 3.70 22.07 -4.85
CA GLU A 202 4.62 22.70 -5.79
C GLU A 202 5.38 21.60 -6.54
N GLY A 203 5.61 21.79 -7.83
CA GLY A 203 6.33 20.82 -8.66
C GLY A 203 5.46 19.65 -9.18
N PRO A 204 6.10 18.52 -9.55
CA PRO A 204 5.40 17.35 -10.10
C PRO A 204 4.41 16.75 -9.09
N ARG A 205 3.17 16.51 -9.54
CA ARG A 205 2.08 15.97 -8.71
C ARG A 205 2.09 14.43 -8.61
N VAL A 206 3.29 13.83 -8.57
CA VAL A 206 3.45 12.38 -8.43
C VAL A 206 3.46 12.04 -6.94
N TRP A 207 2.51 11.21 -6.51
CA TRP A 207 2.44 10.75 -5.13
C TRP A 207 3.39 9.55 -4.90
N PRO A 208 4.11 9.48 -3.76
CA PRO A 208 4.21 10.46 -2.70
C PRO A 208 5.12 11.65 -3.06
N ILE A 209 4.63 12.87 -2.78
CA ILE A 209 5.34 14.14 -3.06
C ILE A 209 6.49 14.33 -2.08
N PHE A 210 6.21 14.00 -0.82
CA PHE A 210 7.18 13.99 0.26
C PHE A 210 7.72 12.58 0.44
N ARG A 211 9.04 12.42 0.48
CA ARG A 211 9.68 11.14 0.77
C ARG A 211 10.51 11.27 2.03
N TRP A 212 10.36 10.30 2.92
CA TRP A 212 10.99 10.26 4.24
C TRP A 212 12.33 9.55 4.22
N SER A 213 13.27 10.00 5.06
CA SER A 213 14.41 9.19 5.46
C SER A 213 13.95 8.02 6.34
N LYS A 214 14.75 6.96 6.39
CA LYS A 214 14.44 5.73 7.12
C LYS A 214 14.19 5.90 8.63
N ASP A 215 14.70 6.98 9.23
CA ASP A 215 14.67 7.30 10.66
C ASP A 215 13.67 8.41 11.02
N ASP A 216 12.82 8.84 10.08
CA ASP A 216 11.89 9.96 10.21
C ASP A 216 12.56 11.32 10.49
N LYS A 217 13.89 11.40 10.42
CA LYS A 217 14.63 12.62 10.76
C LYS A 217 14.53 13.69 9.68
N TYR A 218 14.50 13.25 8.42
CA TYR A 218 14.50 14.13 7.26
C TYR A 218 13.31 13.84 6.36
N LEU A 219 12.77 14.92 5.82
CA LEU A 219 11.68 14.88 4.86
C LEU A 219 12.06 15.69 3.64
N ALA A 220 12.05 15.09 2.45
CA ALA A 220 12.42 15.78 1.22
C ALA A 220 11.24 15.91 0.27
N ARG A 221 11.18 17.04 -0.45
CA ARG A 221 10.31 17.25 -1.61
C ARG A 221 11.07 17.88 -2.76
N MET A 222 10.66 17.55 -3.96
CA MET A 222 11.14 18.15 -5.19
C MET A 222 10.24 19.33 -5.58
N GLY A 223 10.84 20.49 -5.80
CA GLY A 223 10.20 21.63 -6.45
C GLY A 223 10.71 21.81 -7.88
N ASN A 224 10.43 22.96 -8.49
CA ASN A 224 11.01 23.31 -9.78
C ASN A 224 12.50 23.64 -9.60
N ASP A 225 13.39 22.80 -10.14
CA ASP A 225 14.86 22.98 -10.11
C ASP A 225 15.50 23.02 -8.70
N ILE A 226 14.75 22.61 -7.68
CA ILE A 226 15.16 22.70 -6.27
C ILE A 226 14.75 21.43 -5.54
N LEU A 227 15.66 20.90 -4.73
CA LEU A 227 15.39 19.85 -3.75
C LEU A 227 15.36 20.48 -2.35
N SER A 228 14.19 20.45 -1.71
CA SER A 228 14.01 21.00 -0.36
C SER A 228 13.97 19.88 0.67
N ILE A 229 14.84 19.95 1.66
CA ILE A 229 14.98 18.97 2.74
C ILE A 229 14.61 19.65 4.04
N TYR A 230 13.66 19.07 4.77
CA TYR A 230 13.15 19.53 6.05
C TYR A 230 13.63 18.61 7.16
N GLU A 231 13.84 19.16 8.36
CA GLU A 231 14.30 18.43 9.54
C GLU A 231 13.17 18.35 10.58
N THR A 232 12.95 17.16 11.13
CA THR A 232 12.00 16.93 12.23
C THR A 232 12.66 17.29 13.58
N PRO A 233 11.88 17.70 14.59
CA PRO A 233 10.42 17.74 14.65
C PRO A 233 9.80 19.06 14.14
N SER A 234 10.59 20.11 13.92
CA SER A 234 10.07 21.44 13.57
C SER A 234 9.58 21.56 12.12
N PHE A 235 9.96 20.61 11.26
CA PHE A 235 9.80 20.69 9.80
C PHE A 235 10.45 21.95 9.20
N GLY A 236 11.42 22.55 9.89
CA GLY A 236 12.24 23.64 9.37
C GLY A 236 13.07 23.19 8.17
N LEU A 237 13.39 24.11 7.26
CA LEU A 237 14.28 23.80 6.14
C LEU A 237 15.70 23.55 6.69
N LEU A 238 16.29 22.40 6.37
CA LEU A 238 17.64 22.04 6.78
C LEU A 238 18.61 23.17 6.39
N ASP A 239 19.49 23.59 7.29
CA ASP A 239 20.40 24.75 7.15
C ASP A 239 19.77 26.05 6.59
N LYS A 240 18.44 26.19 6.69
CA LYS A 240 17.65 27.27 6.11
C LYS A 240 17.85 27.47 4.59
N LYS A 241 18.34 26.44 3.88
CA LYS A 241 18.63 26.51 2.44
C LYS A 241 18.17 25.24 1.73
N SER A 242 17.53 25.41 0.59
CA SER A 242 17.25 24.28 -0.31
C SER A 242 18.46 24.01 -1.21
N VAL A 243 18.60 22.77 -1.66
CA VAL A 243 19.66 22.37 -2.61
C VAL A 243 19.17 22.75 -4.02
N LYS A 244 19.91 23.62 -4.70
CA LYS A 244 19.60 23.99 -6.08
C LYS A 244 20.07 22.86 -7.00
N VAL A 245 19.13 22.20 -7.67
CA VAL A 245 19.39 21.08 -8.58
C VAL A 245 18.54 21.30 -9.85
N PRO A 246 19.03 22.12 -10.79
CA PRO A 246 18.33 22.37 -12.04
C PRO A 246 18.10 21.07 -12.82
N GLY A 247 16.89 20.89 -13.35
CA GLY A 247 16.53 19.72 -14.16
C GLY A 247 16.33 18.42 -13.39
N ILE A 248 16.17 18.47 -12.06
CA ILE A 248 15.83 17.29 -11.25
C ILE A 248 14.51 16.66 -11.72
N ARG A 249 14.48 15.34 -11.86
CA ARG A 249 13.31 14.58 -12.36
C ARG A 249 12.72 13.62 -11.34
N ASP A 250 13.57 12.92 -10.58
CA ASP A 250 13.15 12.03 -9.50
C ASP A 250 14.25 11.91 -8.44
N PHE A 251 13.85 11.54 -7.22
CA PHE A 251 14.78 11.29 -6.10
C PHE A 251 14.25 10.24 -5.13
N GLN A 252 15.09 9.36 -4.60
CA GLN A 252 14.68 8.36 -3.60
C GLN A 252 15.71 8.28 -2.47
N TRP A 253 15.21 8.11 -1.24
CA TRP A 253 16.05 7.81 -0.08
C TRP A 253 16.52 6.36 -0.11
N SER A 254 17.73 6.14 0.38
CA SER A 254 18.18 4.80 0.75
C SER A 254 17.28 4.26 1.89
N PRO A 255 16.88 2.98 1.83
CA PRO A 255 16.03 2.40 2.86
C PRO A 255 16.77 2.16 4.18
N THR A 256 18.11 2.17 4.18
CA THR A 256 18.92 1.86 5.37
C THR A 256 19.86 2.97 5.81
N ASP A 257 20.21 3.90 4.93
CA ASP A 257 21.13 5.00 5.20
C ASP A 257 20.49 6.36 4.91
N ASN A 258 21.00 7.43 5.52
CA ASN A 258 20.55 8.80 5.23
C ASN A 258 21.21 9.36 3.97
N VAL A 259 21.14 8.58 2.89
CA VAL A 259 21.64 8.91 1.55
C VAL A 259 20.46 9.10 0.62
N LEU A 260 20.48 10.16 -0.18
CA LEU A 260 19.46 10.49 -1.16
C LEU A 260 20.05 10.33 -2.56
N ALA A 261 19.46 9.45 -3.37
CA ALA A 261 19.75 9.35 -4.79
C ALA A 261 18.81 10.27 -5.56
N TYR A 262 19.34 11.11 -6.44
CA TYR A 262 18.51 11.85 -7.39
C TYR A 262 19.15 11.83 -8.77
N TRP A 263 18.33 12.08 -9.79
CA TRP A 263 18.83 12.22 -11.14
C TRP A 263 18.33 13.50 -11.81
N VAL A 264 19.20 14.02 -12.67
CA VAL A 264 19.02 15.25 -13.44
C VAL A 264 19.02 14.90 -14.92
N ALA A 265 18.02 15.41 -15.65
CA ALA A 265 17.94 15.25 -17.09
C ALA A 265 19.02 16.06 -17.82
N GLU A 266 19.35 15.64 -19.03
CA GLU A 266 20.29 16.36 -19.90
C GLU A 266 19.74 17.74 -20.26
N ASP A 267 20.56 18.78 -20.11
CA ASP A 267 20.22 20.15 -20.50
C ASP A 267 21.37 20.81 -21.26
N LYS A 268 21.14 21.12 -22.54
CA LYS A 268 22.08 21.78 -23.46
C LYS A 268 23.48 21.14 -23.46
N ASN A 269 24.38 21.64 -22.61
CA ASN A 269 25.78 21.23 -22.52
C ASN A 269 26.08 20.40 -21.26
N VAL A 270 25.09 20.22 -20.38
CA VAL A 270 25.21 19.46 -19.13
C VAL A 270 24.62 18.06 -19.37
N PRO A 271 25.43 16.99 -19.25
CA PRO A 271 24.94 15.63 -19.42
C PRO A 271 23.95 15.26 -18.30
N ALA A 272 23.13 14.25 -18.56
CA ALA A 272 22.32 13.67 -17.49
C ALA A 272 23.23 13.15 -16.37
N ARG A 273 22.82 13.30 -15.11
CA ARG A 273 23.65 12.93 -13.96
C ARG A 273 22.82 12.26 -12.89
N VAL A 274 23.27 11.09 -12.45
CA VAL A 274 22.76 10.43 -11.22
C VAL A 274 23.73 10.79 -10.10
N THR A 275 23.21 11.28 -8.99
CA THR A 275 24.00 11.73 -7.83
C THR A 275 23.49 11.08 -6.55
N LEU A 276 24.42 10.63 -5.71
CA LEU A 276 24.20 10.19 -4.35
C LEU A 276 24.64 11.31 -3.41
N LEU A 277 23.72 11.78 -2.59
CA LEU A 277 23.90 12.89 -1.66
C LEU A 277 23.73 12.39 -0.23
N GLU A 278 24.76 12.54 0.59
CA GLU A 278 24.70 12.20 2.00
C GLU A 278 24.11 13.36 2.83
N ILE A 279 23.15 13.06 3.70
CA ILE A 279 22.46 14.02 4.57
C ILE A 279 22.82 13.69 6.03
N PRO A 280 23.19 14.67 6.87
CA PRO A 280 22.95 16.12 6.72
C PRO A 280 24.03 16.93 6.01
N ASN A 281 25.22 16.37 5.76
CA ASN A 281 26.39 17.14 5.29
C ASN A 281 26.21 17.72 3.87
N ARG A 282 25.26 17.19 3.08
CA ARG A 282 25.03 17.52 1.65
C ARG A 282 26.28 17.27 0.81
N THR A 283 27.04 16.27 1.19
CA THR A 283 28.24 15.82 0.49
C THR A 283 27.81 14.88 -0.64
N GLU A 284 28.22 15.20 -1.86
CA GLU A 284 28.05 14.29 -3.00
C GLU A 284 29.06 13.14 -2.86
N ILE A 285 28.60 11.97 -2.42
CA ILE A 285 29.46 10.81 -2.19
C ILE A 285 29.84 10.11 -3.49
N ARG A 286 28.94 10.15 -4.48
CA ARG A 286 29.15 9.55 -5.80
C ARG A 286 28.26 10.23 -6.82
N ALA A 287 28.78 10.38 -8.03
CA ALA A 287 27.94 10.73 -9.17
C ALA A 287 28.41 10.01 -10.43
N LYS A 288 27.45 9.75 -11.32
CA LYS A 288 27.69 9.15 -12.62
C LYS A 288 27.03 10.00 -13.70
N ASN A 289 27.83 10.45 -14.65
CA ASN A 289 27.33 11.14 -15.83
C ASN A 289 26.87 10.13 -16.87
N LEU A 290 25.74 10.41 -17.50
CA LEU A 290 25.06 9.61 -18.48
C LEU A 290 24.78 10.48 -19.71
N PHE A 291 24.79 9.87 -20.89
CA PHE A 291 24.62 10.57 -22.17
C PHE A 291 23.51 9.90 -22.97
N ASN A 292 22.78 10.71 -23.74
CA ASN A 292 21.67 10.27 -24.58
C ASN A 292 20.58 9.53 -23.78
N VAL A 293 20.15 10.14 -22.67
CA VAL A 293 19.17 9.56 -21.74
C VAL A 293 17.77 10.10 -22.04
N ALA A 294 16.82 9.20 -22.23
CA ALA A 294 15.40 9.52 -22.33
C ALA A 294 14.73 9.57 -20.95
N ASP A 295 14.97 8.55 -20.12
CA ASP A 295 14.40 8.44 -18.77
C ASP A 295 15.33 7.65 -17.85
N CYS A 296 15.20 7.85 -16.53
CA CYS A 296 15.91 7.10 -15.51
C CYS A 296 14.95 6.69 -14.38
N LYS A 297 15.01 5.42 -13.98
CA LYS A 297 14.28 4.90 -12.80
C LYS A 297 15.26 4.40 -11.75
N ILE A 298 15.10 4.92 -10.53
CA ILE A 298 15.92 4.58 -9.37
C ILE A 298 15.26 3.40 -8.64
N HIS A 299 16.02 2.33 -8.39
CA HIS A 299 15.55 1.12 -7.73
C HIS A 299 16.53 0.71 -6.61
N TRP A 300 16.19 1.07 -5.38
CA TRP A 300 16.92 0.64 -4.20
C TRP A 300 16.62 -0.82 -3.84
N GLN A 301 17.66 -1.55 -3.44
CA GLN A 301 17.46 -2.81 -2.73
C GLN A 301 16.96 -2.55 -1.30
N LYS A 302 16.10 -3.41 -0.76
CA LYS A 302 15.53 -3.26 0.59
C LYS A 302 16.59 -3.23 1.71
N SER A 303 17.72 -3.94 1.59
CA SER A 303 18.85 -3.84 2.54
C SER A 303 19.74 -2.59 2.32
N GLY A 304 19.55 -1.89 1.20
CA GLY A 304 20.30 -0.70 0.82
C GLY A 304 21.75 -0.97 0.43
N ASP A 305 22.14 -2.23 0.21
CA ASP A 305 23.50 -2.57 -0.19
C ASP A 305 23.77 -2.25 -1.67
N TYR A 306 22.73 -2.36 -2.50
CA TYR A 306 22.77 -2.02 -3.92
C TYR A 306 21.72 -0.97 -4.30
N LEU A 307 22.10 -0.10 -5.23
CA LEU A 307 21.19 0.75 -5.98
C LEU A 307 21.30 0.41 -7.46
N CYS A 308 20.17 0.12 -8.11
CA CYS A 308 20.11 0.04 -9.56
C CYS A 308 19.46 1.30 -10.13
N VAL A 309 20.09 1.90 -11.14
CA VAL A 309 19.43 2.90 -11.98
C VAL A 309 19.21 2.30 -13.36
N LYS A 310 17.95 2.10 -13.71
CA LYS A 310 17.54 1.77 -15.08
C LYS A 310 17.60 3.04 -15.90
N VAL A 311 18.44 3.06 -16.91
CA VAL A 311 18.67 4.19 -17.82
C VAL A 311 18.14 3.80 -19.20
N ASP A 312 17.14 4.54 -19.67
CA ASP A 312 16.57 4.36 -21.00
C ASP A 312 17.36 5.25 -21.97
N ARG A 313 18.18 4.65 -22.83
CA ARG A 313 19.07 5.37 -23.75
C ARG A 313 18.57 5.34 -25.18
N TYR A 314 18.97 6.34 -25.96
CA TYR A 314 18.62 6.47 -27.37
C TYR A 314 19.83 6.60 -28.28
N ALA A 315 19.73 6.03 -29.48
CA ALA A 315 20.74 6.20 -30.53
C ALA A 315 20.56 7.51 -31.31
N LYS A 316 19.32 7.85 -31.68
CA LYS A 316 19.02 9.07 -32.45
C LYS A 316 17.74 9.74 -31.96
N LEU A 317 17.83 11.06 -31.82
CA LEU A 317 16.71 11.94 -31.48
C LEU A 317 15.96 12.33 -32.75
N ARG A 318 14.66 11.99 -32.87
CA ARG A 318 13.81 12.46 -33.97
C ARG A 318 12.92 13.59 -33.47
N LYS A 319 13.32 14.83 -33.76
CA LYS A 319 12.45 16.00 -33.59
C LYS A 319 11.73 16.25 -34.91
N GLU A 320 10.50 15.75 -35.07
CA GLU A 320 9.66 16.13 -36.20
C GLU A 320 9.13 17.55 -35.97
N LYS A 321 9.25 18.41 -36.98
CA LYS A 321 8.97 19.85 -36.86
C LYS A 321 7.47 20.20 -36.84
N ASN A 322 6.57 19.24 -37.07
CA ASN A 322 5.16 19.51 -37.42
C ASN A 322 4.10 18.81 -36.53
N GLU A 323 4.47 18.21 -35.40
CA GLU A 323 3.50 17.74 -34.42
C GLU A 323 3.55 18.59 -33.14
N VAL A 324 2.41 18.62 -32.45
CA VAL A 324 2.10 19.43 -31.27
C VAL A 324 3.26 19.45 -30.25
N ILE A 325 3.49 20.63 -29.68
CA ILE A 325 4.50 20.95 -28.67
C ILE A 325 4.58 19.83 -27.60
N GLY A 326 5.64 19.02 -27.62
CA GLY A 326 6.06 18.24 -26.44
C GLY A 326 6.52 16.80 -26.66
N GLU A 327 6.12 16.10 -27.73
CA GLU A 327 6.49 14.68 -27.88
C GLU A 327 7.82 14.50 -28.63
N VAL A 328 8.88 14.33 -27.85
CA VAL A 328 10.19 13.91 -28.37
C VAL A 328 10.11 12.42 -28.69
N LYS A 329 10.08 12.06 -29.99
CA LYS A 329 10.17 10.67 -30.43
C LYS A 329 11.63 10.23 -30.47
N TYR A 330 11.95 9.18 -29.74
CA TYR A 330 13.29 8.61 -29.70
C TYR A 330 13.39 7.38 -30.60
N SER A 331 14.55 7.12 -31.20
CA SER A 331 14.78 5.94 -32.05
C SER A 331 16.04 5.18 -31.66
N GLY A 332 15.98 3.84 -31.79
CA GLY A 332 17.03 2.93 -31.33
C GLY A 332 17.16 2.97 -29.81
N MET A 333 16.06 2.65 -29.10
CA MET A 333 16.08 2.49 -27.65
C MET A 333 16.96 1.31 -27.25
N TYR A 334 17.77 1.49 -26.23
CA TYR A 334 18.46 0.42 -25.51
C TYR A 334 18.54 0.81 -24.03
N TYR A 335 18.71 -0.18 -23.16
CA TYR A 335 18.52 0.00 -21.73
C TYR A 335 19.79 -0.40 -20.99
N ASN A 336 20.25 0.46 -20.09
CA ASN A 336 21.39 0.18 -19.24
C ASN A 336 20.94 0.11 -17.79
N PHE A 337 21.41 -0.89 -17.06
CA PHE A 337 21.22 -1.02 -15.63
C PHE A 337 22.55 -0.70 -14.95
N GLU A 338 22.59 0.46 -14.32
CA GLU A 338 23.77 0.97 -13.61
C GLU A 338 23.65 0.58 -12.13
N ILE A 339 24.48 -0.35 -11.66
CA ILE A 339 24.39 -0.94 -10.33
C ILE A 339 25.51 -0.37 -9.45
N PHE A 340 25.12 0.40 -8.44
CA PHE A 340 26.01 1.02 -7.45
C PHE A 340 26.14 0.11 -6.23
N HIS A 341 27.38 -0.18 -5.84
CA HIS A 341 27.71 -0.99 -4.66
C HIS A 341 27.94 -0.08 -3.44
N MET A 342 26.93 0.09 -2.61
CA MET A 342 26.93 1.10 -1.54
C MET A 342 27.87 0.77 -0.38
N ARG A 343 28.14 -0.52 -0.15
CA ARG A 343 28.99 -0.99 0.95
C ARG A 343 30.47 -1.05 0.60
N GLU A 344 30.81 -0.81 -0.66
CA GLU A 344 32.18 -0.87 -1.15
C GLU A 344 32.85 0.50 -1.17
N LYS A 345 34.17 0.50 -0.97
CA LYS A 345 34.95 1.74 -0.98
C LYS A 345 34.86 2.40 -2.37
N GLN A 346 34.61 3.71 -2.41
CA GLN A 346 34.41 4.51 -3.62
C GLN A 346 33.14 4.20 -4.45
N ILE A 347 32.26 3.31 -3.96
CA ILE A 347 30.97 2.97 -4.60
C ILE A 347 31.17 2.65 -6.09
N PRO A 348 31.79 1.49 -6.42
CA PRO A 348 31.94 1.06 -7.80
C PRO A 348 30.58 0.89 -8.46
N VAL A 349 30.56 1.07 -9.78
CA VAL A 349 29.33 1.04 -10.58
C VAL A 349 29.51 0.08 -11.74
N ASP A 350 28.72 -0.98 -11.74
CA ASP A 350 28.64 -1.92 -12.85
C ASP A 350 27.54 -1.51 -13.84
N SER A 351 27.70 -1.88 -15.10
CA SER A 351 26.72 -1.61 -16.15
C SER A 351 26.32 -2.90 -16.83
N VAL A 352 25.02 -3.15 -16.94
CA VAL A 352 24.44 -4.23 -17.75
C VAL A 352 23.62 -3.60 -18.88
N GLU A 353 23.97 -3.90 -20.13
CA GLU A 353 23.24 -3.40 -21.31
C GLU A 353 22.27 -4.46 -21.83
N ILE A 354 21.02 -4.07 -22.07
CA ILE A 354 19.97 -4.88 -22.67
C ILE A 354 19.34 -4.08 -23.82
N LYS A 355 19.32 -4.69 -25.01
CA LYS A 355 18.79 -4.04 -26.24
C LYS A 355 17.29 -4.18 -26.40
N GLU A 356 16.69 -5.15 -25.73
CA GLU A 356 15.26 -5.43 -25.79
C GLU A 356 14.48 -4.52 -24.82
N SER A 357 13.19 -4.28 -25.11
CA SER A 357 12.31 -3.52 -24.21
C SER A 357 12.20 -4.15 -22.83
N ILE A 358 12.27 -3.33 -21.79
CA ILE A 358 12.16 -3.78 -20.39
C ILE A 358 10.74 -3.57 -19.89
N HIS A 359 10.12 -4.62 -19.35
CA HIS A 359 8.81 -4.54 -18.70
C HIS A 359 8.93 -4.34 -17.20
N ALA A 360 9.81 -5.09 -16.54
CA ALA A 360 9.97 -5.04 -15.09
C ALA A 360 11.40 -5.33 -14.64
N PHE A 361 11.76 -4.74 -13.50
CA PHE A 361 13.00 -4.96 -12.77
C PHE A 361 12.64 -5.14 -11.29
N ALA A 362 13.20 -6.16 -10.63
CA ALA A 362 13.07 -6.29 -9.19
C ALA A 362 14.31 -6.91 -8.54
N TRP A 363 14.73 -6.31 -7.42
CA TRP A 363 15.74 -6.85 -6.53
C TRP A 363 15.19 -7.99 -5.68
N GLU A 364 16.03 -8.99 -5.40
CA GLU A 364 15.84 -9.84 -4.23
C GLU A 364 15.92 -8.95 -2.97
N PRO A 365 14.87 -8.92 -2.12
CA PRO A 365 14.80 -7.98 -1.00
C PRO A 365 15.99 -8.11 -0.03
N ILE A 366 16.44 -9.34 0.19
CA ILE A 366 17.57 -9.67 1.05
C ILE A 366 18.49 -10.59 0.25
N GLY A 367 19.56 -10.05 -0.35
CA GLY A 367 20.48 -10.84 -1.17
C GLY A 367 21.35 -10.00 -2.09
N SER A 368 21.76 -10.55 -3.22
CA SER A 368 22.49 -9.83 -4.28
C SER A 368 21.95 -10.13 -5.67
N LYS A 369 20.86 -10.92 -5.74
CA LYS A 369 20.22 -11.30 -7.00
C LYS A 369 19.20 -10.26 -7.43
N PHE A 370 19.01 -10.12 -8.73
CA PHE A 370 17.91 -9.35 -9.31
C PHE A 370 17.40 -10.03 -10.58
N ALA A 371 16.17 -9.71 -10.96
CA ALA A 371 15.53 -10.24 -12.14
C ALA A 371 15.05 -9.11 -13.05
N ILE A 372 15.12 -9.36 -14.36
CA ILE A 372 14.67 -8.44 -15.39
C ILE A 372 13.75 -9.19 -16.35
N ILE A 373 12.53 -8.67 -16.55
CA ILE A 373 11.66 -9.07 -17.65
C ILE A 373 11.94 -8.14 -18.83
N HIS A 374 12.35 -8.72 -19.95
CA HIS A 374 12.66 -8.00 -21.18
C HIS A 374 12.14 -8.73 -22.42
N GLY A 375 12.05 -8.05 -23.56
CA GLY A 375 11.49 -8.59 -24.80
C GLY A 375 10.10 -8.04 -25.12
N GLU A 376 9.40 -8.66 -26.06
CA GLU A 376 8.03 -8.26 -26.42
C GLU A 376 7.01 -8.83 -25.43
N PRO A 377 5.90 -8.11 -25.11
CA PRO A 377 4.94 -8.55 -24.10
C PRO A 377 4.39 -9.98 -24.30
N ALA A 378 4.22 -10.42 -25.54
CA ALA A 378 3.72 -11.76 -25.86
C ALA A 378 4.78 -12.87 -25.73
N ILE A 379 6.06 -12.53 -25.85
CA ILE A 379 7.19 -13.47 -25.88
C ILE A 379 8.33 -12.89 -25.04
N SER A 380 8.05 -12.59 -23.77
CA SER A 380 9.04 -12.01 -22.88
C SER A 380 10.06 -13.06 -22.42
N SER A 381 11.26 -12.59 -22.11
CA SER A 381 12.31 -13.35 -21.45
C SER A 381 12.54 -12.79 -20.05
N ILE A 382 12.78 -13.68 -19.09
CA ILE A 382 13.16 -13.32 -17.73
C ILE A 382 14.61 -13.73 -17.53
N SER A 383 15.47 -12.75 -17.28
CA SER A 383 16.88 -12.98 -16.99
C SER A 383 17.16 -12.69 -15.52
N PHE A 384 17.76 -13.66 -14.83
CA PHE A 384 18.22 -13.56 -13.45
C PHE A 384 19.70 -13.28 -13.42
N TYR A 385 20.09 -12.30 -12.63
CA TYR A 385 21.45 -11.85 -12.46
C TYR A 385 21.85 -11.90 -10.99
N GLU A 386 23.15 -11.99 -10.75
CA GLU A 386 23.76 -11.83 -9.44
C GLU A 386 24.80 -10.71 -9.49
N ALA A 387 24.64 -9.72 -8.62
CA ALA A 387 25.66 -8.72 -8.39
C ALA A 387 26.76 -9.34 -7.51
N LYS A 388 28.00 -9.30 -7.99
CA LYS A 388 29.18 -9.74 -7.24
C LYS A 388 30.13 -8.56 -7.07
N THR A 389 30.71 -8.47 -5.89
CA THR A 389 31.75 -7.47 -5.61
C THR A 389 32.93 -7.63 -6.57
N GLY A 390 33.27 -6.55 -7.27
CA GLY A 390 34.43 -6.50 -8.16
C GLY A 390 34.32 -7.25 -9.49
N GLN A 391 33.14 -7.78 -9.85
CA GLN A 391 32.87 -8.41 -11.13
C GLN A 391 31.57 -7.89 -11.72
N ALA A 392 31.52 -7.77 -13.06
CA ALA A 392 30.28 -7.43 -13.73
C ALA A 392 29.17 -8.45 -13.38
N PRO A 393 27.90 -8.02 -13.24
CA PRO A 393 26.79 -8.89 -12.88
C PRO A 393 26.70 -10.10 -13.82
N THR A 394 26.69 -11.28 -13.23
CA THR A 394 26.66 -12.55 -13.98
C THR A 394 25.23 -13.02 -14.16
N ILE A 395 24.87 -13.43 -15.38
CA ILE A 395 23.57 -14.08 -15.65
C ILE A 395 23.62 -15.48 -15.01
N LEU A 396 22.68 -15.75 -14.11
CA LEU A 396 22.52 -17.05 -13.48
C LEU A 396 21.61 -17.98 -14.29
N ARG A 397 20.48 -17.44 -14.74
CA ARG A 397 19.48 -18.19 -15.50
C ARG A 397 18.67 -17.26 -16.40
N LYS A 398 18.24 -17.80 -17.53
CA LYS A 398 17.28 -17.15 -18.44
C LYS A 398 16.11 -18.08 -18.71
N PHE A 399 14.89 -17.57 -18.55
CA PHE A 399 13.66 -18.20 -19.01
C PHE A 399 13.17 -17.45 -20.24
N GLU A 400 13.01 -18.16 -21.35
CA GLU A 400 12.58 -17.55 -22.63
C GLU A 400 11.12 -17.89 -22.92
N LYS A 401 10.46 -17.04 -23.72
CA LYS A 401 9.10 -17.26 -24.23
C LYS A 401 8.06 -17.45 -23.13
N LYS A 402 8.07 -16.55 -22.13
CA LYS A 402 7.09 -16.51 -21.05
C LYS A 402 6.17 -15.30 -21.19
N PRO A 403 4.87 -15.38 -20.84
CA PRO A 403 3.92 -14.28 -20.96
C PRO A 403 3.87 -13.38 -19.70
N PHE A 404 4.88 -13.42 -18.84
CA PHE A 404 4.85 -12.71 -17.55
C PHE A 404 5.23 -11.24 -17.71
N THR A 405 4.49 -10.37 -17.04
CA THR A 405 4.68 -8.91 -17.11
C THR A 405 5.19 -8.34 -15.78
N HIS A 406 4.89 -9.01 -14.68
CA HIS A 406 5.20 -8.57 -13.32
C HIS A 406 5.95 -9.66 -12.55
N MET A 407 6.73 -9.24 -11.57
CA MET A 407 7.48 -10.13 -10.69
C MET A 407 7.38 -9.65 -9.25
N PHE A 408 7.16 -10.60 -8.33
CA PHE A 408 7.02 -10.31 -6.90
C PHE A 408 7.90 -11.25 -6.12
N TRP A 409 8.97 -10.71 -5.52
CA TRP A 409 9.85 -11.47 -4.63
C TRP A 409 9.24 -11.64 -3.26
N SER A 410 9.49 -12.80 -2.64
CA SER A 410 9.20 -13.01 -1.23
C SER A 410 9.98 -12.01 -0.37
N PRO A 411 9.36 -11.40 0.66
CA PRO A 411 10.05 -10.51 1.59
C PRO A 411 11.30 -11.11 2.25
N MET A 412 11.40 -12.45 2.33
CA MET A 412 12.54 -13.18 2.87
C MET A 412 13.61 -13.52 1.81
N GLY A 413 13.42 -13.12 0.55
CA GLY A 413 14.25 -13.51 -0.58
C GLY A 413 13.96 -14.95 -1.05
N ARG A 414 14.87 -15.52 -1.85
CA ARG A 414 14.83 -16.88 -2.43
C ARG A 414 13.66 -17.18 -3.38
N PHE A 415 12.42 -16.96 -2.99
CA PHE A 415 11.25 -17.28 -3.80
C PHE A 415 10.77 -16.04 -4.56
N ILE A 416 10.39 -16.25 -5.83
CA ILE A 416 9.83 -15.21 -6.69
C ILE A 416 8.59 -15.77 -7.38
N VAL A 417 7.58 -14.92 -7.54
CA VAL A 417 6.37 -15.25 -8.31
C VAL A 417 6.37 -14.38 -9.54
N LEU A 418 6.26 -15.03 -10.70
CA LEU A 418 6.10 -14.41 -11.99
C LEU A 418 4.63 -14.38 -12.33
N VAL A 419 4.12 -13.21 -12.72
CA VAL A 419 2.68 -12.99 -12.89
C VAL A 419 2.39 -12.27 -14.19
N GLN A 420 1.35 -12.74 -14.89
CA GLN A 420 0.72 -12.00 -15.96
C GLN A 420 -0.53 -11.31 -15.42
N LEU A 421 -0.39 -10.05 -14.99
CA LEU A 421 -1.53 -9.24 -14.53
C LEU A 421 -2.31 -8.67 -15.72
N VAL A 422 -3.60 -8.45 -15.51
CA VAL A 422 -4.46 -7.72 -16.45
C VAL A 422 -4.04 -6.25 -16.49
N ASP A 423 -3.84 -5.72 -17.69
CA ASP A 423 -3.46 -4.31 -17.90
C ASP A 423 -4.60 -3.34 -17.54
N GLN A 424 -4.27 -2.07 -17.29
CA GLN A 424 -5.21 -1.00 -16.89
C GLN A 424 -6.31 -0.73 -17.92
N LEU A 425 -6.10 -1.11 -19.18
CA LEU A 425 -7.10 -1.02 -20.26
C LEU A 425 -8.13 -2.17 -20.24
N GLY A 426 -8.01 -3.13 -19.33
CA GLY A 426 -9.00 -4.19 -19.13
C GLY A 426 -9.23 -5.04 -20.38
N GLN A 427 -8.21 -5.20 -21.24
CA GLN A 427 -8.35 -6.07 -22.42
C GLN A 427 -8.73 -7.47 -21.96
N VAL A 428 -9.97 -7.82 -22.28
CA VAL A 428 -10.66 -9.02 -21.83
C VAL A 428 -10.00 -10.22 -22.51
N GLY A 429 -9.43 -11.14 -21.71
CA GLY A 429 -9.15 -12.51 -22.17
C GLY A 429 -7.72 -13.03 -22.05
N VAL A 430 -6.73 -12.23 -21.63
CA VAL A 430 -5.34 -12.73 -21.49
C VAL A 430 -4.71 -12.20 -20.20
N GLY A 431 -4.79 -12.98 -19.12
CA GLY A 431 -4.19 -12.62 -17.84
C GLY A 431 -4.55 -13.58 -16.72
N GLY A 432 -3.61 -13.80 -15.81
CA GLY A 432 -3.79 -14.66 -14.65
C GLY A 432 -2.75 -15.76 -14.50
N ALA A 433 -1.86 -15.97 -15.47
CA ALA A 433 -0.80 -16.96 -15.36
C ALA A 433 0.16 -16.62 -14.20
N LEU A 434 0.46 -17.63 -13.38
CA LEU A 434 1.32 -17.56 -12.20
C LEU A 434 2.37 -18.66 -12.27
N GLU A 435 3.63 -18.31 -12.02
CA GLU A 435 4.72 -19.28 -11.92
C GLU A 435 5.57 -19.00 -10.69
N PHE A 436 5.72 -20.02 -9.85
CA PHE A 436 6.42 -19.94 -8.57
C PHE A 436 7.80 -20.53 -8.76
N VAL A 437 8.84 -19.73 -8.54
CA VAL A 437 10.23 -20.11 -8.82
C VAL A 437 11.06 -20.01 -7.56
N ASP A 438 11.84 -21.07 -7.27
CA ASP A 438 12.91 -21.03 -6.27
C ASP A 438 14.20 -20.57 -6.95
N THR A 439 14.73 -19.41 -6.55
CA THR A 439 15.94 -18.82 -7.16
C THR A 439 17.26 -19.34 -6.59
N HIS A 440 17.22 -20.30 -5.66
CA HIS A 440 18.42 -21.02 -5.26
C HIS A 440 18.92 -21.92 -6.39
N ASP A 441 18.01 -22.75 -6.93
CA ASP A 441 18.30 -23.73 -7.98
C ASP A 441 17.61 -23.39 -9.32
N PHE A 442 16.85 -22.28 -9.36
CA PHE A 442 16.01 -21.85 -10.50
C PHE A 442 15.00 -22.91 -10.95
N VAL A 443 14.47 -23.67 -9.98
CA VAL A 443 13.43 -24.68 -10.22
C VAL A 443 12.06 -24.01 -10.16
N ILE A 444 11.25 -24.27 -11.18
CA ILE A 444 9.84 -23.92 -11.20
C ILE A 444 9.12 -24.89 -10.27
N MET A 445 8.66 -24.40 -9.12
CA MET A 445 7.98 -25.20 -8.10
C MET A 445 6.55 -25.53 -8.52
N ASN A 446 5.85 -24.56 -9.10
CA ASN A 446 4.49 -24.74 -9.58
C ASN A 446 4.16 -23.71 -10.67
N SER A 447 3.25 -24.09 -11.56
CA SER A 447 2.68 -23.22 -12.59
C SER A 447 1.16 -23.37 -12.53
N THR A 448 0.47 -22.26 -12.28
CA THR A 448 -0.99 -22.22 -12.10
C THR A 448 -1.53 -20.94 -12.69
N ASP A 449 -2.84 -20.72 -12.58
CA ASP A 449 -3.47 -19.48 -12.99
C ASP A 449 -4.52 -19.02 -11.98
N HIS A 450 -4.70 -17.71 -11.91
CA HIS A 450 -5.86 -17.04 -11.32
C HIS A 450 -6.42 -16.11 -12.39
N TYR A 451 -7.44 -16.59 -13.09
CA TYR A 451 -8.07 -15.86 -14.19
C TYR A 451 -8.36 -14.40 -13.82
N GLN A 452 -7.92 -13.48 -14.66
CA GLN A 452 -8.10 -12.04 -14.49
C GLN A 452 -7.51 -11.44 -13.20
N ALA A 453 -6.49 -12.06 -12.60
CA ALA A 453 -5.78 -11.50 -11.46
C ALA A 453 -5.31 -10.06 -11.72
N THR A 454 -5.65 -9.16 -10.80
CA THR A 454 -5.37 -7.73 -10.90
C THR A 454 -4.28 -7.28 -9.96
N ASP A 455 -4.19 -7.92 -8.79
CA ASP A 455 -3.32 -7.51 -7.69
C ASP A 455 -2.70 -8.76 -7.04
N VAL A 456 -1.45 -8.66 -6.61
CA VAL A 456 -0.68 -9.72 -5.97
C VAL A 456 0.05 -9.13 -4.78
N GLU A 457 -0.01 -9.79 -3.63
CA GLU A 457 0.68 -9.35 -2.43
C GLU A 457 1.25 -10.53 -1.66
N TRP A 458 2.48 -10.37 -1.19
CA TRP A 458 3.10 -11.32 -0.26
C TRP A 458 2.74 -10.96 1.17
N ASP A 459 2.47 -11.98 1.97
CA ASP A 459 2.46 -11.84 3.42
C ASP A 459 3.86 -11.40 3.91
N PRO A 460 3.97 -10.47 4.88
CA PRO A 460 5.25 -10.03 5.46
C PRO A 460 6.22 -11.15 5.85
N THR A 461 5.74 -12.34 6.22
CA THR A 461 6.61 -13.48 6.56
C THR A 461 7.18 -14.21 5.34
N GLY A 462 6.61 -13.99 4.15
CA GLY A 462 7.01 -14.65 2.91
C GLY A 462 6.53 -16.09 2.77
N ARG A 463 5.60 -16.54 3.63
CA ARG A 463 5.02 -17.90 3.57
C ARG A 463 3.82 -17.99 2.64
N TYR A 464 3.05 -16.91 2.56
CA TYR A 464 1.80 -16.86 1.81
C TYR A 464 1.84 -15.77 0.75
N ILE A 465 1.11 -16.02 -0.33
CA ILE A 465 0.85 -15.05 -1.39
C ILE A 465 -0.66 -14.95 -1.52
N THR A 466 -1.16 -13.73 -1.71
CA THR A 466 -2.56 -13.50 -2.05
C THR A 466 -2.62 -12.93 -3.45
N THR A 467 -3.52 -13.47 -4.27
CA THR A 467 -3.87 -12.86 -5.56
C THR A 467 -5.33 -12.47 -5.55
N GLY A 468 -5.63 -11.26 -6.01
CA GLY A 468 -6.97 -10.68 -5.99
C GLY A 468 -7.47 -10.30 -7.38
N VAL A 469 -8.79 -10.34 -7.55
CA VAL A 469 -9.50 -9.85 -8.73
C VAL A 469 -10.40 -8.70 -8.27
N SER A 470 -9.88 -7.48 -8.38
CA SER A 470 -10.53 -6.27 -7.90
C SER A 470 -11.73 -5.86 -8.77
N GLY A 471 -12.86 -5.62 -8.10
CA GLY A 471 -14.08 -5.03 -8.64
C GLY A 471 -13.93 -3.62 -9.20
N TRP A 472 -12.79 -2.95 -9.01
CA TRP A 472 -12.47 -1.67 -9.68
C TRP A 472 -12.02 -1.86 -11.13
N LYS A 473 -11.35 -2.98 -11.43
CA LYS A 473 -10.78 -3.27 -12.77
C LYS A 473 -11.62 -4.29 -13.54
N VAL A 474 -12.17 -5.29 -12.83
CA VAL A 474 -12.90 -6.43 -13.40
C VAL A 474 -14.29 -6.50 -12.78
N LYS A 475 -15.33 -6.80 -13.57
CA LYS A 475 -16.73 -6.81 -13.09
C LYS A 475 -17.25 -8.17 -12.63
N HIS A 476 -16.62 -9.27 -13.06
CA HIS A 476 -17.06 -10.63 -12.81
C HIS A 476 -16.00 -11.41 -12.02
N ASP A 477 -16.40 -12.50 -11.36
CA ASP A 477 -15.53 -13.40 -10.60
C ASP A 477 -14.57 -12.71 -9.62
N THR A 478 -15.05 -11.63 -9.00
CA THR A 478 -14.25 -10.86 -8.04
C THR A 478 -14.03 -11.66 -6.76
N GLY A 479 -12.85 -11.50 -6.16
CA GLY A 479 -12.47 -12.27 -4.99
C GLY A 479 -10.96 -12.28 -4.76
N TYR A 480 -10.51 -13.13 -3.83
CA TYR A 480 -9.09 -13.32 -3.56
C TYR A 480 -8.78 -14.78 -3.25
N TRP A 481 -7.60 -15.22 -3.67
CA TRP A 481 -7.09 -16.57 -3.45
C TRP A 481 -5.80 -16.47 -2.64
N ILE A 482 -5.68 -17.31 -1.61
CA ILE A 482 -4.49 -17.42 -0.77
C ILE A 482 -3.72 -18.68 -1.18
N TRP A 483 -2.45 -18.50 -1.43
CA TRP A 483 -1.49 -19.50 -1.88
C TRP A 483 -0.39 -19.67 -0.84
N THR A 484 0.19 -20.85 -0.77
CA THR A 484 1.52 -21.04 -0.18
C THR A 484 2.59 -20.47 -1.11
N PHE A 485 3.79 -20.20 -0.59
CA PHE A 485 4.96 -19.81 -1.40
C PHE A 485 5.33 -20.84 -2.49
N GLN A 486 4.87 -22.10 -2.35
CA GLN A 486 5.06 -23.17 -3.33
C GLN A 486 4.01 -23.14 -4.46
N GLY A 487 3.00 -22.28 -4.38
CA GLY A 487 1.89 -22.22 -5.34
C GLY A 487 0.77 -23.21 -5.10
N ARG A 488 0.68 -23.82 -3.90
CA ARG A 488 -0.51 -24.60 -3.50
C ARG A 488 -1.59 -23.66 -2.99
N ILE A 489 -2.81 -23.82 -3.48
CA ILE A 489 -3.97 -23.03 -3.05
C ILE A 489 -4.40 -23.51 -1.67
N LEU A 490 -4.49 -22.56 -0.74
CA LEU A 490 -5.03 -22.79 0.61
C LEU A 490 -6.51 -22.45 0.66
N LYS A 491 -6.89 -21.33 0.04
CA LYS A 491 -8.28 -20.86 0.07
C LYS A 491 -8.63 -20.07 -1.18
N ARG A 492 -9.85 -20.27 -1.66
CA ARG A 492 -10.49 -19.45 -2.70
C ARG A 492 -11.70 -18.78 -2.08
N VAL A 493 -11.75 -17.46 -2.13
CA VAL A 493 -12.89 -16.69 -1.59
C VAL A 493 -13.42 -15.83 -2.71
N ASN A 494 -14.59 -16.20 -3.22
CA ASN A 494 -15.33 -15.39 -4.18
C ASN A 494 -16.16 -14.39 -3.38
N LEU A 495 -15.98 -13.11 -3.67
CA LEU A 495 -16.66 -12.01 -2.99
C LEU A 495 -17.16 -11.03 -4.03
N GLU A 496 -18.48 -10.89 -4.11
CA GLU A 496 -19.08 -9.85 -4.94
C GLU A 496 -18.61 -8.47 -4.48
N LYS A 497 -18.30 -7.60 -5.45
CA LYS A 497 -17.86 -6.22 -5.19
C LYS A 497 -16.60 -6.10 -4.32
N PHE A 498 -15.73 -7.12 -4.31
CA PHE A 498 -14.40 -7.04 -3.69
C PHE A 498 -13.59 -5.86 -4.26
N ARG A 499 -12.90 -5.09 -3.42
CA ARG A 499 -12.13 -3.92 -3.83
C ARG A 499 -10.63 -4.16 -3.75
N HIS A 500 -10.12 -4.46 -2.57
CA HIS A 500 -8.73 -4.84 -2.39
C HIS A 500 -8.51 -5.67 -1.12
N PHE A 501 -7.37 -6.34 -1.10
CA PHE A 501 -6.83 -7.11 0.00
C PHE A 501 -5.52 -6.46 0.42
N LEU A 502 -5.26 -6.36 1.73
CA LEU A 502 -3.97 -5.90 2.24
C LEU A 502 -3.54 -6.78 3.42
N TRP A 503 -2.34 -7.36 3.34
CA TRP A 503 -1.70 -7.94 4.53
C TRP A 503 -1.35 -6.84 5.53
N ARG A 504 -1.56 -7.11 6.82
CA ARG A 504 -1.11 -6.21 7.90
C ARG A 504 0.42 -6.27 7.97
N PRO A 505 1.15 -5.17 7.75
CA PRO A 505 2.60 -5.16 7.83
C PRO A 505 3.10 -5.60 9.21
N ARG A 506 4.33 -6.10 9.26
CA ARG A 506 5.01 -6.45 10.50
C ARG A 506 6.26 -5.60 10.68
N PRO A 507 6.52 -5.10 11.90
CA PRO A 507 7.78 -4.42 12.18
C PRO A 507 8.95 -5.39 12.06
N GLN A 508 10.14 -4.83 11.94
CA GLN A 508 11.38 -5.60 11.91
C GLN A 508 11.53 -6.44 13.18
N THR A 509 12.04 -7.67 13.03
CA THR A 509 12.26 -8.58 14.15
C THR A 509 13.23 -8.00 15.16
N LEU A 510 12.92 -8.13 16.45
CA LEU A 510 13.83 -7.77 17.55
C LEU A 510 14.98 -8.77 17.75
N LEU A 511 14.93 -9.92 17.08
CA LEU A 511 15.94 -10.98 17.19
C LEU A 511 17.29 -10.53 16.64
N THR A 512 18.34 -10.80 17.41
CA THR A 512 19.72 -10.56 17.01
C THR A 512 20.16 -11.50 15.88
N ALA A 513 21.18 -11.11 15.12
CA ALA A 513 21.72 -11.96 14.04
C ALA A 513 22.18 -13.34 14.54
N LYS A 514 22.67 -13.42 15.78
CA LYS A 514 23.09 -14.67 16.42
C LYS A 514 21.89 -15.59 16.69
N GLU A 515 20.82 -15.06 17.30
CA GLU A 515 19.60 -15.84 17.55
C GLU A 515 18.96 -16.33 16.25
N GLN A 516 18.92 -15.48 15.22
CA GLN A 516 18.42 -15.88 13.90
C GLN A 516 19.27 -17.01 13.29
N SER A 517 20.60 -16.96 13.44
CA SER A 517 21.51 -18.03 13.01
C SER A 517 21.25 -19.33 13.78
N ASP A 518 21.06 -19.24 15.09
CA ASP A 518 20.83 -20.40 15.94
C ASP A 518 19.45 -21.04 15.70
N ILE A 519 18.42 -20.24 15.37
CA ILE A 519 17.12 -20.75 14.90
C ILE A 519 17.27 -21.51 13.59
N LYS A 520 18.02 -20.98 12.62
CA LYS A 520 18.28 -21.65 11.33
C LYS A 520 19.02 -22.98 11.53
N LYS A 521 19.98 -23.05 12.44
CA LYS A 521 20.69 -24.31 12.77
C LYS A 521 19.77 -25.35 13.40
N ASN A 522 18.87 -24.91 14.29
CA ASN A 522 17.96 -25.79 15.03
C ASN A 522 16.59 -25.98 14.35
N LEU A 523 16.46 -25.60 13.07
CA LEU A 523 15.18 -25.60 12.35
C LEU A 523 14.47 -26.95 12.36
N LYS A 524 15.20 -28.08 12.28
CA LYS A 524 14.62 -29.43 12.33
C LYS A 524 13.86 -29.71 13.62
N LYS A 525 14.37 -29.21 14.76
CA LYS A 525 13.70 -29.36 16.07
C LYS A 525 12.39 -28.58 16.09
N TYR A 526 12.41 -27.35 15.61
CA TYR A 526 11.22 -26.50 15.57
C TYR A 526 10.17 -27.01 14.57
N SER A 527 10.59 -27.44 13.37
CA SER A 527 9.70 -28.01 12.35
C SER A 527 8.91 -29.20 12.90
N SER A 528 9.57 -30.14 13.58
CA SER A 528 8.87 -31.29 14.20
C SER A 528 7.82 -30.86 15.24
N GLN A 529 8.13 -29.83 16.05
CA GLN A 529 7.18 -29.29 17.03
C GLN A 529 5.98 -28.61 16.37
N PHE A 530 6.21 -27.79 15.34
CA PHE A 530 5.14 -27.11 14.61
C PHE A 530 4.26 -28.09 13.82
N GLU A 531 4.86 -29.06 13.12
CA GLU A 531 4.12 -30.10 12.41
C GLU A 531 3.23 -30.92 13.34
N SER A 532 3.70 -31.23 14.56
CA SER A 532 2.90 -31.92 15.57
C SER A 532 1.70 -31.06 16.03
N LYS A 533 1.92 -29.76 16.30
CA LYS A 533 0.85 -28.83 16.66
C LYS A 533 -0.18 -28.67 15.54
N ASP A 534 0.26 -28.50 14.31
CA ASP A 534 -0.63 -28.31 13.16
C ASP A 534 -1.45 -29.57 12.88
N ARG A 535 -0.84 -30.76 12.99
CA ARG A 535 -1.57 -32.04 12.89
C ARG A 535 -2.66 -32.17 13.96
N MET A 536 -2.36 -31.78 15.20
CA MET A 536 -3.35 -31.79 16.28
C MET A 536 -4.50 -30.82 16.02
N ARG A 537 -4.22 -29.61 15.51
CA ARG A 537 -5.25 -28.62 15.13
C ARG A 537 -6.16 -29.14 14.03
N MET A 538 -5.58 -29.67 12.95
CA MET A 538 -6.31 -30.24 11.83
C MET A 538 -7.22 -31.40 12.28
N SER A 539 -6.73 -32.27 13.17
CA SER A 539 -7.51 -33.39 13.71
C SER A 539 -8.66 -32.95 14.62
N LYS A 540 -8.47 -31.90 15.42
CA LYS A 540 -9.53 -31.38 16.31
C LYS A 540 -10.63 -30.69 15.49
N ALA A 541 -10.23 -29.83 14.56
CA ALA A 541 -11.16 -29.10 13.72
C ALA A 541 -11.95 -30.02 12.79
N SER A 542 -11.32 -31.05 12.23
CA SER A 542 -12.02 -32.04 11.40
C SER A 542 -13.07 -32.80 12.21
N LYS A 543 -12.76 -33.20 13.45
CA LYS A 543 -13.71 -33.90 14.32
C LYS A 543 -14.94 -33.04 14.64
N GLU A 544 -14.75 -31.81 15.11
CA GLU A 544 -15.86 -30.91 15.46
C GLU A 544 -16.74 -30.59 14.24
N LEU A 545 -16.12 -30.37 13.08
CA LEU A 545 -16.83 -30.09 11.83
C LEU A 545 -17.60 -31.31 11.30
N ILE A 546 -17.01 -32.50 11.40
CA ILE A 546 -17.68 -33.76 11.04
C ILE A 546 -18.87 -34.01 11.96
N GLU A 547 -18.73 -33.81 13.28
CA GLU A 547 -19.83 -33.96 14.24
C GLU A 547 -20.97 -32.98 13.96
N LYS A 548 -20.66 -31.71 13.66
CA LYS A 548 -21.68 -30.71 13.29
C LYS A 548 -22.39 -31.07 11.97
N ARG A 549 -21.64 -31.52 10.96
CA ARG A 549 -22.23 -31.97 9.68
C ARG A 549 -23.10 -33.21 9.87
N ALA A 550 -22.65 -34.17 10.68
CA ALA A 550 -23.42 -35.37 11.01
C ALA A 550 -24.72 -35.01 11.75
N ALA A 551 -24.68 -34.06 12.70
CA ALA A 551 -25.85 -33.57 13.40
C ALA A 551 -26.86 -32.87 12.46
N LEU A 552 -26.38 -32.00 11.57
CA LEU A 552 -27.24 -31.33 10.57
C LEU A 552 -27.84 -32.33 9.58
N MET A 553 -27.07 -33.31 9.11
CA MET A 553 -27.56 -34.38 8.24
C MET A 553 -28.64 -35.20 8.93
N LYS A 554 -28.44 -35.52 10.22
CA LYS A 554 -29.43 -36.23 11.03
C LYS A 554 -30.73 -35.40 11.17
N GLN A 555 -30.62 -34.11 11.51
CA GLN A 555 -31.79 -33.22 11.59
C GLN A 555 -32.53 -33.10 10.26
N PHE A 556 -31.80 -33.01 9.14
CA PHE A 556 -32.40 -32.95 7.81
C PHE A 556 -33.13 -34.26 7.47
N ASN A 557 -32.53 -35.41 7.77
CA ASN A 557 -33.15 -36.71 7.54
C ASN A 557 -34.39 -36.91 8.42
N GLU A 558 -34.35 -36.50 9.69
CA GLU A 558 -35.50 -36.51 10.58
C GLU A 558 -36.63 -35.60 10.07
N PHE A 559 -36.30 -34.38 9.64
CA PHE A 559 -37.26 -33.46 9.03
C PHE A 559 -37.87 -34.04 7.76
N ARG A 560 -37.03 -34.59 6.86
CA ARG A 560 -37.47 -35.24 5.62
C ARG A 560 -38.41 -36.40 5.90
N LEU A 561 -38.05 -37.27 6.85
CA LEU A 561 -38.89 -38.41 7.24
C LEU A 561 -40.23 -37.93 7.79
N LYS A 562 -40.22 -36.92 8.68
CA LYS A 562 -41.45 -36.31 9.21
C LYS A 562 -42.33 -35.73 8.11
N LYS A 563 -41.74 -35.06 7.11
CA LYS A 563 -42.50 -34.54 5.96
C LYS A 563 -43.02 -35.64 5.05
N GLN A 564 -42.27 -36.73 4.87
CA GLN A 564 -42.75 -37.90 4.14
C GLN A 564 -43.90 -38.60 4.86
N THR A 565 -43.87 -38.70 6.20
CA THR A 565 -44.98 -39.28 6.97
C THR A 565 -46.20 -38.37 6.95
N GLU A 566 -46.04 -37.05 7.16
CA GLU A 566 -47.14 -36.08 7.02
C GLU A 566 -47.75 -36.12 5.60
N TRP A 567 -46.90 -36.25 4.57
CA TRP A 567 -47.33 -36.41 3.18
C TRP A 567 -48.12 -37.71 2.99
N ALA A 568 -47.64 -38.84 3.53
CA ALA A 568 -48.33 -40.12 3.43
C ALA A 568 -49.68 -40.11 4.17
N GLU A 569 -49.76 -39.52 5.37
CA GLU A 569 -50.99 -39.40 6.16
C GLU A 569 -52.04 -38.54 5.44
N GLN A 570 -51.62 -37.45 4.80
CA GLN A 570 -52.50 -36.56 4.06
C GLN A 570 -52.92 -37.11 2.69
N ARG A 571 -52.42 -38.29 2.28
CA ARG A 571 -52.71 -38.89 0.96
C ARG A 571 -54.21 -39.07 0.72
N ALA A 572 -54.94 -39.61 1.69
CA ALA A 572 -56.38 -39.83 1.58
C ALA A 572 -57.15 -38.52 1.31
N ARG A 573 -56.81 -37.46 2.06
CA ARG A 573 -57.39 -36.13 1.88
C ARG A 573 -57.01 -35.50 0.53
N ARG A 574 -55.77 -35.69 0.07
CA ARG A 574 -55.35 -35.21 -1.25
C ARG A 574 -56.08 -35.92 -2.38
N LEU A 575 -56.29 -37.23 -2.28
CA LEU A 575 -57.10 -38.01 -3.22
C LEU A 575 -58.55 -37.50 -3.27
N GLU A 576 -59.19 -37.27 -2.12
CA GLU A 576 -60.54 -36.70 -2.07
C GLU A 576 -60.63 -35.31 -2.74
N LEU A 577 -59.68 -34.42 -2.44
CA LEU A 577 -59.63 -33.08 -3.03
C LEU A 577 -59.29 -33.07 -4.53
N ARG A 578 -58.75 -34.18 -5.06
CA ARG A 578 -58.37 -34.34 -6.47
C ARG A 578 -59.30 -35.32 -7.21
N ASN A 579 -60.55 -35.45 -6.78
CA ASN A 579 -61.57 -36.31 -7.41
C ASN A 579 -61.11 -37.77 -7.60
N HIS A 580 -60.39 -38.31 -6.60
CA HIS A 580 -59.84 -39.68 -6.59
C HIS A 580 -58.82 -39.99 -7.69
N VAL A 581 -58.24 -38.98 -8.34
CA VAL A 581 -57.10 -39.16 -9.26
C VAL A 581 -55.80 -39.13 -8.45
N ASP A 582 -55.12 -40.29 -8.38
CA ASP A 582 -53.80 -40.38 -7.74
C ASP A 582 -52.78 -39.70 -8.64
N THR A 583 -52.32 -38.52 -8.22
CA THR A 583 -51.34 -37.67 -8.92
C THR A 583 -49.97 -37.70 -8.23
N ASP A 584 -49.85 -38.48 -7.16
CA ASP A 584 -48.61 -38.62 -6.40
C ASP A 584 -47.75 -39.79 -6.93
N SER A 585 -48.29 -40.64 -7.80
CA SER A 585 -47.56 -41.67 -8.54
C SER A 585 -47.06 -41.15 -9.89
N LEU A 586 -45.79 -41.40 -10.21
CA LEU A 586 -45.17 -41.06 -11.51
C LEU A 586 -45.89 -41.68 -12.72
N GLU A 587 -46.69 -42.73 -12.52
CA GLU A 587 -47.47 -43.40 -13.57
C GLU A 587 -48.77 -42.65 -13.95
N SER A 588 -49.12 -41.59 -13.22
CA SER A 588 -50.40 -40.89 -13.39
C SER A 588 -50.41 -39.80 -14.46
N ASP A 589 -49.23 -39.33 -14.88
CA ASP A 589 -49.08 -38.28 -15.90
C ASP A 589 -48.52 -38.88 -17.19
N SER A 590 -49.32 -39.68 -17.88
CA SER A 590 -48.94 -40.31 -19.16
C SER A 590 -48.74 -39.32 -20.31
N ALA A 591 -49.00 -38.02 -20.10
CA ALA A 591 -48.84 -36.97 -21.10
C ALA A 591 -47.48 -36.24 -21.05
N ASN A 592 -46.73 -36.34 -19.94
CA ASN A 592 -45.45 -35.63 -19.72
C ASN A 592 -44.28 -36.59 -19.42
N VAL A 593 -44.32 -37.82 -19.94
CA VAL A 593 -43.19 -38.76 -19.81
C VAL A 593 -42.19 -38.49 -20.94
N GLU A 594 -41.08 -37.81 -20.64
CA GLU A 594 -39.90 -37.78 -21.52
C GLU A 594 -38.95 -38.91 -21.10
N GLU A 595 -38.82 -39.94 -21.94
CA GLU A 595 -37.78 -40.97 -21.81
C GLU A 595 -36.43 -40.39 -22.23
N GLU A 596 -35.56 -40.09 -21.25
CA GLU A 596 -34.18 -39.70 -21.50
C GLU A 596 -33.29 -40.95 -21.52
N VAL A 597 -32.92 -41.42 -22.72
CA VAL A 597 -31.99 -42.55 -22.90
C VAL A 597 -30.56 -42.03 -22.72
N VAL A 598 -29.94 -42.36 -21.59
CA VAL A 598 -28.53 -42.05 -21.34
C VAL A 598 -27.66 -43.26 -21.69
N GLU A 599 -26.98 -43.21 -22.83
CA GLU A 599 -26.02 -44.23 -23.24
C GLU A 599 -24.67 -44.01 -22.53
N PHE A 600 -24.22 -45.01 -21.76
CA PHE A 600 -22.87 -45.02 -21.18
C PHE A 600 -21.97 -45.93 -22.01
N LEU A 601 -20.82 -45.41 -22.44
CA LEU A 601 -19.77 -46.21 -23.08
C LEU A 601 -19.08 -47.08 -22.01
N ILE A 602 -19.45 -48.36 -21.92
CA ILE A 602 -18.96 -49.27 -20.86
C ILE A 602 -17.55 -49.79 -21.13
N LYS A 603 -17.18 -49.99 -22.40
CA LYS A 603 -15.85 -50.49 -22.80
C LYS A 603 -15.60 -50.30 -24.30
N GLU A 604 -14.38 -49.90 -24.64
CA GLU A 604 -13.88 -49.90 -26.02
C GLU A 604 -12.89 -51.07 -26.18
N GLU A 605 -13.15 -51.99 -27.10
CA GLU A 605 -12.20 -53.04 -27.49
C GLU A 605 -11.71 -52.78 -28.91
N THR A 606 -10.40 -52.55 -29.05
CA THR A 606 -9.74 -52.34 -30.34
C THR A 606 -9.14 -53.65 -30.83
N THR A 607 -9.69 -54.22 -31.89
CA THR A 607 -9.12 -55.38 -32.58
C THR A 607 -8.30 -54.89 -33.77
N ILE A 608 -6.99 -55.15 -33.75
CA ILE A 608 -6.12 -54.91 -34.90
C ILE A 608 -6.34 -56.07 -35.87
N ILE A 609 -6.81 -55.73 -37.08
CA ILE A 609 -6.94 -56.70 -38.18
C ILE A 609 -5.60 -56.70 -38.91
N GLU A 610 -4.96 -57.87 -39.01
CA GLU A 610 -3.70 -58.08 -39.77
C GLU A 610 -3.85 -57.76 -41.27
#